data_AF-A0A412RRA2-F1
#
_entry.id   AF-A0A412RRA2-F1
#
_cell.length_a   1.000
_cell.length_b   1.000
_cell.length_c   1.000
_cell.angle_alpha   90.00
_cell.angle_beta   90.00
_cell.angle_gamma   90.00
#
_symmetry.space_group_name_H-M   'P 1'
#
loop_
_entity.id
_entity.type
_entity.pdbx_description
1 polymer ?
#
loop_
_entity_poly.entity_id
_entity_poly.type
_entity_poly.pdbx_seq_one_letter_code
_entity_poly.pdbx_strand_id
1 'polypeptide(L)' 'MAKGVKTRNAKLFKEALTEYAYGRCSQSKAAKMAGMSRPTFRKYANMHFLGIPFPDTLFKAKEK' A
#
# COMPACT_ATOMS: atom_id res chain seq x y z
N MET A 1 -0.44 21.36 5.50
CA MET A 1 -0.24 21.14 4.05
C MET A 1 -0.33 19.65 3.75
N ALA A 2 -1.48 19.15 3.33
CA ALA A 2 -1.60 17.76 2.88
C ALA A 2 -0.96 17.66 1.49
N LYS A 3 0.35 17.40 1.41
CA LYS A 3 1.01 17.01 0.16
C LYS A 3 0.31 15.75 -0.31
N GLY A 4 -0.49 15.88 -1.39
CA GLY A 4 -1.33 14.81 -1.92
C GLY A 4 -0.59 13.48 -1.96
N VAL A 5 -1.18 12.47 -1.33
CA VAL A 5 -0.62 11.11 -1.33
C VAL A 5 -0.47 10.69 -2.78
N LYS A 6 0.74 10.34 -3.21
CA LYS A 6 0.97 9.80 -4.57
C LYS A 6 0.03 8.61 -4.78
N THR A 7 -0.86 8.70 -5.76
CA THR A 7 -1.73 7.59 -6.16
C THR A 7 -0.88 6.34 -6.41
N ARG A 8 -1.31 5.22 -5.83
CA ARG A 8 -0.64 3.92 -5.97
C ARG A 8 -1.51 2.98 -6.76
N ASN A 9 -0.85 2.07 -7.46
CA ASN A 9 -1.54 1.02 -8.18
C ASN A 9 -2.15 0.03 -7.17
N ALA A 10 -3.48 0.05 -7.07
CA ALA A 10 -4.23 -0.80 -6.14
C ALA A 10 -3.97 -2.29 -6.38
N LYS A 11 -3.78 -2.70 -7.64
CA LYS A 11 -3.51 -4.10 -8.01
C LYS A 11 -2.17 -4.56 -7.43
N LEU A 12 -1.11 -3.78 -7.68
CA LEU A 12 0.23 -4.09 -7.17
C LEU A 12 0.29 -4.06 -5.64
N PHE A 13 -0.42 -3.12 -5.01
CA PHE A 13 -0.50 -3.08 -3.55
C PHE A 13 -1.22 -4.32 -2.99
N LYS A 14 -2.34 -4.72 -3.57
CA LYS A 14 -3.08 -5.92 -3.15
C LYS A 14 -2.24 -7.19 -3.31
N GLU A 15 -1.54 -7.33 -4.43
CA GLU A 15 -0.66 -8.47 -4.68
C GLU A 15 0.51 -8.53 -3.68
N ALA A 16 1.16 -7.39 -3.43
CA ALA A 16 2.22 -7.28 -2.42
C ALA A 16 1.74 -7.57 -1.00
N LEU A 17 0.53 -7.12 -0.66
CA LEU A 17 -0.10 -7.37 0.64
C LEU A 17 -0.41 -8.86 0.82
N THR A 18 -0.96 -9.51 -0.20
CA THR A 18 -1.25 -10.95 -0.21
C THR A 18 0.03 -11.77 -0.01
N GLU A 19 1.07 -11.51 -0.79
CA GLU A 19 2.36 -12.21 -0.68
C GLU A 19 3.04 -11.98 0.68
N TYR A 20 2.89 -10.78 1.24
CA TYR A 20 3.38 -10.47 2.59
C TYR A 20 2.59 -11.18 3.68
N ALA A 21 1.25 -11.18 3.59
CA ALA A 21 0.36 -11.83 4.55
C ALA A 21 0.52 -13.36 4.58
N TYR A 22 0.79 -13.98 3.43
CA TYR A 22 1.13 -15.40 3.34
C TYR A 22 2.58 -15.73 3.76
N GLY A 23 3.38 -14.74 4.15
CA GLY A 23 4.78 -14.95 4.55
C GLY A 23 5.71 -15.33 3.39
N ARG A 24 5.26 -15.21 2.13
CA ARG A 24 6.04 -15.57 0.93
C ARG A 24 7.10 -14.54 0.57
N CYS A 25 6.95 -13.30 1.05
CA CYS A 25 7.92 -12.25 0.82
C CYS A 25 8.20 -11.40 2.06
N SER A 26 9.40 -10.84 2.14
CA SER A 26 9.75 -9.89 3.19
C SER A 26 9.07 -8.55 2.98
N GLN A 27 8.87 -7.80 4.06
CA GLN A 27 8.28 -6.47 4.00
C GLN A 27 8.98 -5.53 3.01
N SER A 28 10.31 -5.62 2.90
CA SER A 28 11.09 -4.83 1.95
C SER A 28 10.79 -5.21 0.49
N LYS A 29 10.56 -6.50 0.21
CA LYS A 29 10.22 -7.01 -1.12
C LYS A 29 8.78 -6.61 -1.50
N ALA A 30 7.84 -6.74 -0.58
CA ALA A 30 6.46 -6.29 -0.76
C ALA A 30 6.38 -4.77 -1.03
N ALA A 31 7.13 -3.97 -0.28
CA ALA A 31 7.19 -2.52 -0.51
C ALA A 31 7.70 -2.15 -1.92
N LYS A 32 8.72 -2.87 -2.40
CA LYS A 32 9.24 -2.71 -3.77
C LYS A 32 8.19 -3.09 -4.82
N MET A 33 7.50 -4.23 -4.65
CA MET A 33 6.40 -4.65 -5.54
C MET A 33 5.29 -3.61 -5.62
N ALA A 34 4.91 -3.04 -4.47
CA ALA A 34 3.88 -2.00 -4.39
C ALA A 34 4.38 -0.60 -4.79
N GLY A 35 5.64 -0.46 -5.24
CA GLY A 35 6.24 0.79 -5.71
C GLY A 35 6.36 1.88 -4.63
N MET A 36 6.50 1.51 -3.35
CA MET A 36 6.52 2.45 -2.23
C MET A 36 7.66 2.19 -1.26
N SER A 37 7.93 3.15 -0.36
CA SER A 37 8.93 2.94 0.69
C SER A 37 8.42 1.92 1.71
N ARG A 38 9.35 1.16 2.31
CA ARG A 38 9.05 0.20 3.38
C ARG A 38 8.18 0.74 4.52
N PRO A 39 8.43 1.95 5.10
CA PRO A 39 7.57 2.49 6.15
C PRO A 39 6.16 2.81 5.65
N THR A 40 6.01 3.26 4.41
CA THR A 40 4.70 3.52 3.79
C THR A 40 3.91 2.23 3.62
N PHE A 41 4.57 1.18 3.11
CA PHE A 41 3.96 -0.15 2.99
C PHE A 41 3.54 -0.70 4.35
N ARG A 42 4.41 -0.59 5.38
CA ARG A 42 4.09 -0.99 6.75
C ARG A 42 2.83 -0.30 7.25
N LYS A 43 2.75 1.02 7.08
CA LYS A 43 1.61 1.82 7.52
C LYS A 43 0.30 1.29 6.93
N TYR A 44 0.25 1.11 5.61
CA TYR A 44 -0.95 0.64 4.94
C TYR A 44 -1.25 -0.84 5.20
N ALA A 45 -0.24 -1.70 5.30
CA ALA A 45 -0.44 -3.08 5.72
C ALA A 45 -1.05 -3.16 7.13
N ASN A 46 -0.55 -2.37 8.08
CA ASN A 46 -1.13 -2.30 9.43
C ASN A 46 -2.57 -1.78 9.40
N MET A 47 -2.88 -0.76 8.59
CA MET A 47 -4.26 -0.29 8.43
C MET A 47 -5.18 -1.41 7.94
N HIS A 48 -4.72 -2.22 6.97
CA HIS A 48 -5.46 -3.38 6.51
C HIS A 48 -5.71 -4.41 7.62
N PHE A 49 -4.66 -4.80 8.35
CA PHE A 49 -4.78 -5.79 9.44
C PHE A 49 -5.60 -5.29 10.63
N LEU A 50 -5.64 -3.98 10.87
CA LEU A 50 -6.43 -3.35 11.93
C LEU A 50 -7.86 -3.00 11.48
N GLY A 51 -8.23 -3.28 10.22
CA GLY A 51 -9.55 -2.91 9.67
C GLY A 51 -9.77 -1.40 9.51
N ILE A 52 -8.70 -0.60 9.51
CA ILE A 52 -8.76 0.85 9.34
C ILE A 52 -8.86 1.19 7.84
N PRO A 53 -9.82 2.03 7.42
CA PRO A 53 -9.98 2.40 6.02
C PRO A 53 -8.77 3.16 5.47
N PHE A 54 -8.41 2.89 4.22
CA PHE A 54 -7.35 3.62 3.53
C PHE A 54 -7.75 5.07 3.24
N PRO A 55 -6.78 5.99 3.09
CA PRO A 55 -7.07 7.34 2.59
C PRO A 55 -7.65 7.28 1.17
N ASP A 56 -8.69 8.08 0.89
CA ASP A 56 -9.38 8.10 -0.41
C ASP A 56 -8.44 8.35 -1.60
N THR A 57 -7.40 9.14 -1.38
CA THR A 57 -6.41 9.50 -2.40
C THR A 57 -5.35 8.42 -2.64
N LEU A 58 -5.36 7.33 -1.87
CA LEU A 58 -4.30 6.31 -1.96
C LEU A 58 -4.37 5.52 -3.28
N PHE A 59 -5.59 5.19 -3.72
CA PHE A 59 -5.82 4.36 -4.91
C PHE A 59 -6.62 5.07 -6.01
N LYS A 60 -7.32 6.17 -5.71
CA LYS A 60 -8.01 6.94 -6.74
C LYS A 60 -6.98 7.57 -7.68
N ALA A 61 -6.99 7.16 -8.94
CA ALA A 61 -6.52 8.01 -10.03
C ALA A 61 -7.33 9.31 -9.95
N LYS A 62 -6.70 10.47 -10.16
CA LYS A 62 -7.48 11.67 -10.45
C LYS A 62 -8.37 11.32 -11.65
N GLU A 63 -9.66 11.10 -11.41
CA GLU A 63 -10.66 11.24 -12.46
C GLU A 63 -10.47 12.67 -12.97
N LYS A 64 -10.11 12.77 -14.25
CA LYS A 64 -9.79 14.01 -14.93
C LYS A 64 -11.07 14.62 -15.46
#